data_AF-A0A2D8T984-F1
#
_entry.id   AF-A0A2D8T984-F1
#
_cell.length_a   1.000
_cell.length_b   1.000
_cell.length_c   1.000
_cell.angle_alpha   90.00
_cell.angle_beta   90.00
_cell.angle_gamma   90.00
#
_symmetry.space_group_name_H-M   'P 1'
#
loop_
_entity.id
_entity.type
_entity.pdbx_description
1 polymer ?
#
loop_
_entity_poly.entity_id
_entity_poly.type
_entity_poly.pdbx_seq_one_letter_code
_entity_poly.pdbx_strand_id
1 'polypeptide(L)' 'MIGGPSGLPRPAATSADRLEQAFLEEMLKYYGPSSGQGDFGGGIGEEQFGSFLSREWAGLMAERLDLGFGAMLNEGQA' A
#
# COMPACT_ATOMS: atom_id res chain seq x y z
N MET A 1 -6.71 -20.19 -2.09
CA MET A 1 -6.76 -19.94 -3.55
C MET A 1 -6.41 -18.48 -3.75
N ILE A 2 -5.13 -18.16 -4.00
CA ILE A 2 -4.73 -16.78 -4.31
C ILE A 2 -5.20 -16.53 -5.75
N GLY A 3 -6.16 -15.60 -5.92
CA GLY A 3 -6.70 -15.26 -7.23
C GLY A 3 -5.59 -14.85 -8.18
N GLY A 4 -5.48 -15.55 -9.32
CA GLY A 4 -4.56 -15.16 -10.39
C GLY A 4 -4.91 -13.78 -10.94
N PRO A 5 -3.99 -13.10 -11.64
CA PRO A 5 -4.25 -11.77 -12.19
C PRO A 5 -5.41 -11.84 -13.17
N SER A 6 -6.58 -11.34 -12.75
CA SER A 6 -7.71 -11.12 -13.64
C SER A 6 -7.24 -10.16 -14.74
N GLY A 7 -7.16 -10.63 -15.98
CA GLY A 7 -6.72 -9.84 -17.14
C GLY A 7 -7.71 -8.76 -17.58
N LEU A 8 -8.74 -8.49 -16.78
CA LEU A 8 -9.67 -7.40 -17.02
C LEU A 8 -9.13 -6.12 -16.35
N PRO A 9 -9.19 -4.96 -17.03
CA PRO A 9 -8.83 -3.70 -16.41
C PRO A 9 -9.68 -3.50 -15.16
N ARG A 10 -9.03 -3.37 -14.00
CA ARG A 10 -9.72 -3.18 -12.73
C ARG A 10 -10.47 -1.84 -12.80
N PRO A 11 -11.70 -1.74 -12.25
CA PRO A 11 -12.33 -0.45 -12.05
C PRO A 11 -11.38 0.52 -11.33
N ALA A 12 -11.53 1.82 -11.60
CA ALA A 12 -10.73 2.84 -10.94
C ALA A 12 -10.82 2.71 -9.41
N ALA A 13 -9.69 2.85 -8.73
CA ALA A 13 -9.60 2.69 -7.28
C ALA A 13 -10.64 3.55 -6.56
N THR A 14 -11.45 2.91 -5.73
CA THR A 14 -12.47 3.55 -4.90
C THR A 14 -11.84 4.41 -3.81
N SER A 15 -12.65 5.23 -3.13
CA SER A 15 -12.18 5.96 -1.94
C SER A 15 -11.74 5.02 -0.83
N ALA A 16 -12.36 3.84 -0.70
CA ALA A 16 -11.98 2.82 0.27
C ALA A 16 -10.62 2.22 -0.07
N ASP A 17 -10.40 1.84 -1.33
CA ASP A 17 -9.13 1.28 -1.80
C ASP A 17 -7.95 2.24 -1.55
N ARG A 18 -8.18 3.55 -1.75
CA ARG A 18 -7.18 4.60 -1.50
C ARG A 18 -6.89 4.76 0.00
N LEU A 19 -7.92 4.63 0.84
CA LEU A 19 -7.76 4.68 2.29
C LEU A 19 -6.99 3.47 2.80
N GLU A 20 -7.26 2.29 2.25
CA GLU A 20 -6.53 1.05 2.53
C GLU A 20 -5.07 1.13 2.13
N GLN A 21 -4.80 1.64 0.92
CA GLN A 21 -3.43 1.91 0.49
C GLN A 21 -2.72 2.86 1.45
N ALA A 22 -3.34 3.98 1.82
CA ALA A 22 -2.74 4.95 2.73
C ALA A 22 -2.47 4.34 4.13
N PHE A 23 -3.40 3.52 4.63
CA PHE A 23 -3.22 2.80 5.89
C PHE A 23 -2.04 1.82 5.81
N LEU A 24 -1.96 1.02 4.75
CA LEU A 24 -0.87 0.06 4.53
C LEU A 24 0.48 0.76 4.33
N GLU A 25 0.52 1.90 3.64
CA GLU A 25 1.71 2.75 3.50
C GLU A 25 2.22 3.20 4.88
N GLU A 26 1.31 3.59 5.78
CA GLU A 26 1.68 3.95 7.15
C GLU A 26 2.20 2.75 7.94
N MET A 27 1.56 1.58 7.82
CA MET A 27 2.01 0.37 8.51
C MET A 27 3.40 -0.09 8.04
N LEU A 28 3.70 0.08 6.75
CA LEU A 28 5.02 -0.25 6.19
C LEU A 28 6.16 0.61 6.77
N LYS A 29 5.88 1.79 7.34
CA LYS A 29 6.93 2.56 8.03
C LYS A 29 7.43 1.86 9.30
N TYR A 30 6.60 1.01 9.90
CA TYR A 30 6.92 0.29 11.13
C TYR A 30 7.35 -1.16 10.88
N TYR A 31 6.78 -1.80 9.86
CA TYR A 31 6.99 -3.22 9.57
C TYR A 31 7.73 -3.50 8.24
N GLY A 32 7.95 -2.46 7.44
CA GLY A 32 8.66 -2.57 6.17
C GLY A 32 10.18 -2.60 6.32
N PRO A 33 10.90 -2.84 5.22
CA PRO A 33 12.35 -2.82 5.20
C PRO A 33 12.86 -1.45 5.71
N SER A 34 13.76 -1.46 6.69
CA SER A 34 14.44 -0.25 7.12
C SER A 34 15.22 0.33 5.94
N SER A 35 15.15 1.65 5.72
CA SER A 35 16.05 2.34 4.79
C SER A 35 17.47 2.00 5.21
N GLY A 36 18.26 1.41 4.31
CA GLY A 36 19.53 0.75 4.62
C GLY A 36 20.49 1.65 5.40
N GLN A 37 20.47 1.57 6.73
CA GLN A 37 21.42 2.23 7.60
C GLN A 37 22.66 1.34 7.72
N GLY A 38 23.58 1.50 6.78
CA GLY A 38 24.89 0.83 6.83
C GLY A 38 25.91 1.57 5.98
N ASP A 39 27.19 1.30 6.22
CA ASP A 39 28.32 1.93 5.54
C ASP A 39 28.34 1.75 4.00
N PHE A 40 27.45 0.90 3.46
CA PHE A 40 27.24 0.63 2.04
C PHE A 40 25.83 1.02 1.54
N GLY A 41 25.12 1.92 2.23
CA GLY A 41 23.81 2.43 1.79
C GLY A 41 23.92 3.49 0.68
N GLY A 42 22.92 3.58 -0.19
CA GLY A 42 22.81 4.54 -1.30
C GLY A 42 22.53 5.99 -0.89
N GLY A 43 22.67 6.32 0.39
CA GLY A 43 22.58 7.67 0.94
C GLY A 43 21.22 8.34 0.74
N ILE A 44 21.21 9.68 0.72
CA ILE A 44 19.99 10.49 0.59
C ILE A 44 19.16 10.12 -0.65
N GLY A 45 19.82 9.72 -1.74
CA GLY A 45 19.13 9.27 -2.95
C GLY A 45 18.23 8.06 -2.70
N GLU A 46 18.76 7.03 -2.03
CA GLU A 46 18.03 5.81 -1.71
C GLU A 46 16.86 6.07 -0.75
N GLU A 47 17.04 6.95 0.24
CA GLU A 47 15.96 7.33 1.18
C GLU A 47 14.76 7.95 0.46
N GLN A 48 15.01 8.81 -0.55
CA GLN A 48 13.93 9.40 -1.34
C GLN A 48 13.17 8.34 -2.16
N PHE A 49 13.88 7.35 -2.71
CA PHE A 49 13.27 6.23 -3.44
C PHE A 49 12.51 5.26 -2.53
N GLY A 50 12.91 5.13 -1.25
CA GLY A 50 12.25 4.25 -0.29
C GLY A 50 10.77 4.60 -0.10
N SER A 51 10.43 5.88 -0.04
CA SER A 51 9.03 6.33 0.11
C SER A 51 8.15 5.91 -1.07
N PHE A 52 8.66 6.01 -2.30
CA PHE A 52 7.94 5.60 -3.50
C PHE A 52 7.73 4.09 -3.55
N LEU A 53 8.75 3.32 -3.17
CA LEU A 53 8.64 1.86 -3.13
C LEU A 53 7.60 1.41 -2.10
N SER A 54 7.59 2.02 -0.91
CA SER A 54 6.59 1.74 0.13
C SER A 54 5.18 2.03 -0.35
N ARG A 55 4.96 3.16 -1.04
CA ARG A 55 3.64 3.51 -1.61
C ARG A 55 3.17 2.51 -2.66
N GLU A 56 4.06 2.07 -3.56
CA GLU A 56 3.73 1.09 -4.60
C GLU A 56 3.41 -0.29 -4.00
N TRP A 57 4.19 -0.73 -3.01
CA TRP A 57 3.89 -1.95 -2.28
C TRP A 57 2.57 -1.88 -1.54
N ALA A 58 2.28 -0.77 -0.87
CA ALA A 58 0.99 -0.55 -0.22
C ALA A 58 -0.17 -0.63 -1.22
N GLY A 59 0.01 -0.06 -2.42
CA GLY A 59 -0.96 -0.19 -3.51
C GLY A 59 -1.19 -1.64 -3.89
N LEU A 60 -0.13 -2.37 -4.24
CA LEU A 60 -0.20 -3.80 -4.60
C LEU A 60 -0.79 -4.70 -3.51
N MET A 61 -0.66 -4.30 -2.23
CA MET A 61 -1.29 -4.98 -1.10
C MET A 61 -2.78 -4.64 -1.00
N ALA A 62 -3.18 -3.36 -1.09
CA ALA A 62 -4.59 -2.96 -1.12
C ALA A 62 -5.36 -3.60 -2.29
N GLU A 63 -4.69 -3.96 -3.37
CA GLU A 63 -5.31 -4.69 -4.48
C GLU A 63 -5.64 -6.16 -4.15
N ARG A 64 -4.99 -6.74 -3.15
CA ARG A 64 -5.06 -8.17 -2.82
C ARG A 64 -5.67 -8.44 -1.45
N LEU A 65 -5.66 -7.43 -0.59
CA LEU A 65 -6.23 -7.46 0.75
C LEU A 65 -7.54 -6.68 0.73
N ASP A 66 -8.44 -7.08 1.62
CA ASP A 66 -9.63 -6.33 1.95
C ASP A 66 -9.59 -6.12 3.47
N LEU A 67 -9.42 -4.87 3.89
CA LEU A 67 -9.36 -4.50 5.30
C LEU A 67 -10.74 -4.04 5.82
N GLY A 68 -11.76 -4.04 4.97
CA GLY A 68 -13.14 -3.71 5.34
C GLY A 68 -13.45 -2.21 5.38
N PHE A 69 -12.57 -1.33 4.87
CA PHE A 69 -12.85 0.11 4.91
C PHE A 69 -14.04 0.51 4.04
N GLY A 70 -14.31 -0.25 2.97
CA GLY A 70 -15.52 -0.05 2.16
C GLY A 70 -16.80 -0.22 2.97
N ALA A 71 -16.85 -1.25 3.82
CA ALA A 71 -17.99 -1.48 4.71
C ALA A 71 -18.11 -0.36 5.77
N MET A 72 -17.01 0.01 6.41
CA MET A 72 -17.00 1.09 7.42
C MET A 72 -17.47 2.43 6.86
N LEU A 73 -17.04 2.80 5.66
CA LEU A 73 -17.47 4.06 5.03
C LEU A 73 -18.96 4.06 4.70
N ASN A 74 -19.53 2.92 4.33
CA ASN A 74 -20.96 2.80 4.04
C ASN A 74 -21.81 2.83 5.33
N GLU A 75 -21.33 2.22 6.42
CA GLU A 75 -22.00 2.24 7.73
C GLU A 75 -22.04 3.64 8.34
N GLY A 76 -21.00 4.47 8.14
CA GLY A 76 -20.97 5.86 8.63
C GLY A 76 -21.86 6.84 7.87
N GLN A 77 -22.53 6.40 6.79
CA GLN A 77 -23.44 7.22 5.99
C GLN A 77 -24.93 6.95 6.26
N ALA A 78 -25.25 6.02 7.17
CA ALA A 78 -26.61 5.72 7.62
C ALA A 78 -26.99 6.53 8.88
#